data_AF-A0A843M9I1-F1
#
_entry.id   AF-A0A843M9I1-F1
#
_cell.length_a   1.000
_cell.length_b   1.000
_cell.length_c   1.000
_cell.angle_alpha   90.00
_cell.angle_beta   90.00
_cell.angle_gamma   90.00
#
_symmetry.space_group_name_H-M   'P 1'
#
loop_
_entity.id
_entity.type
_entity.pdbx_description
1 polymer ?
#
loop_
_entity_poly.entity_id
_entity_poly.type
_entity_poly.pdbx_seq_one_letter_code
_entity_poly.pdbx_strand_id
1 'polypeptide(L)' 'MQEHLTLVEILLGRDHYLIDGDIIDKFVRPLQTIDVYDAPPYIEGMAQWGEEMIPVISIAPLLGMD' A
#
# COMPACT_ATOMS: atom_id res chain seq x y z
N MET A 1 13.12 -28.51 5.34
CA MET A 1 13.24 -27.40 4.38
C MET A 1 13.26 -26.15 5.25
N GLN A 2 14.34 -25.35 5.21
CA GLN A 2 14.41 -24.14 6.04
C GLN A 2 13.54 -23.06 5.40
N GLU A 3 12.52 -22.58 6.11
CA GLU A 3 11.75 -21.40 5.70
C GLU A 3 12.68 -20.18 5.80
N HIS A 4 12.92 -19.53 4.67
CA HIS A 4 13.59 -18.23 4.62
C HIS A 4 12.51 -17.16 4.62
N LEU A 5 12.50 -16.33 5.66
CA LEU A 5 11.65 -15.15 5.70
C LEU A 5 12.29 -14.07 4.82
N THR A 6 11.57 -13.65 3.78
CA THR A 6 11.96 -12.51 2.95
C THR A 6 11.20 -11.28 3.42
N LEU A 7 11.91 -10.21 3.75
CA LEU A 7 11.30 -8.95 4.16
C LEU A 7 11.71 -7.83 3.20
N VAL A 8 10.76 -6.97 2.86
CA VAL A 8 10.98 -5.77 2.07
C VAL A 8 10.95 -4.57 2.99
N GLU A 9 12.02 -3.78 2.94
CA GLU A 9 12.07 -2.50 3.63
C GLU A 9 11.42 -1.39 2.79
N ILE A 10 10.55 -0.60 3.43
CA ILE A 10 9.98 0.62 2.87
C ILE A 10 10.24 1.81 3.80
N LEU A 11 10.38 2.99 3.23
CA LEU A 11 10.42 4.25 3.96
C LEU A 11 9.04 4.89 3.94
N LEU A 12 8.48 5.14 5.13
CA LEU A 12 7.23 5.88 5.30
C LEU A 12 7.49 7.09 6.20
N GLY A 13 7.31 8.30 5.65
CA GLY A 13 7.71 9.53 6.35
C GLY A 13 9.21 9.54 6.63
N ARG A 14 9.60 9.30 7.89
CA ARG A 14 11.00 9.23 8.35
C ARG A 14 11.39 7.86 8.89
N ASP A 15 10.45 6.93 8.96
CA ASP A 15 10.62 5.64 9.61
C ASP A 15 10.70 4.50 8.58
N HIS A 16 11.52 3.50 8.90
CA HIS A 16 11.69 2.30 8.09
C HIS A 16 10.77 1.19 8.60
N TYR A 17 10.01 0.57 7.71
CA TYR A 17 9.11 -0.54 8.01
C TYR A 17 9.49 -1.75 7.17
N LEU A 18 9.18 -2.94 7.69
CA LEU A 18 9.40 -4.22 7.01
C LEU A 18 8.05 -4.85 6.69
N ILE A 19 7.87 -5.23 5.43
CA ILE A 19 6.69 -5.94 4.93
C ILE A 19 7.13 -7.35 4.52
N ASP A 20 6.29 -8.34 4.79
CA ASP A 20 6.51 -9.70 4.28
C ASP A 20 6.61 -9.67 2.75
N GLY A 21 7.71 -10.21 2.21
CA GLY A 21 7.93 -10.28 0.77
C GLY A 21 6.89 -11.14 0.06
N ASP A 22 6.33 -12.13 0.75
CA ASP A 22 5.43 -13.10 0.15
C ASP A 22 4.03 -12.52 -0.13
N ILE A 23 3.68 -11.38 0.49
CA ILE A 23 2.41 -10.67 0.23
C ILE A 23 2.50 -9.62 -0.89
N ILE A 24 3.70 -9.38 -1.43
CA ILE A 24 3.95 -8.35 -2.42
C ILE A 24 3.83 -8.95 -3.82
N ASP A 25 2.83 -8.51 -4.58
CA ASP A 25 2.69 -8.87 -6.00
C ASP A 25 3.72 -8.11 -6.87
N LYS A 26 3.78 -6.77 -6.74
CA LYS A 26 4.70 -5.94 -7.52
C LYS A 26 4.92 -4.55 -6.93
N PHE A 27 6.03 -3.93 -7.30
CA PHE A 27 6.30 -2.52 -7.05
C PHE A 27 5.90 -1.69 -8.26
N VAL A 28 5.10 -0.65 -8.03
CA VAL A 28 4.66 0.28 -9.07
C VAL A 28 4.87 1.73 -8.66
N ARG A 29 4.83 2.61 -9.66
CA ARG A 29 4.70 4.04 -9.41
C ARG A 29 3.29 4.33 -8.86
N PRO A 30 3.12 5.41 -8.07
CA PRO A 30 1.81 5.84 -7.61
C PRO A 30 0.81 5.93 -8.78
N LEU A 31 -0.36 5.33 -8.59
CA LEU A 31 -1.44 5.34 -9.56
C LEU A 31 -2.27 6.61 -9.41
N GLN A 32 -2.86 7.07 -10.50
CA GLN A 32 -3.87 8.12 -10.42
C GLN A 32 -5.15 7.53 -9.84
N THR A 33 -5.66 8.14 -8.77
CA THR A 33 -6.89 7.72 -8.10
C THR A 33 -8.09 8.53 -8.56
N ILE A 34 -9.26 7.90 -8.46
CA ILE A 34 -10.57 8.52 -8.54
C ILE A 34 -11.17 8.49 -7.14
N ASP A 35 -11.62 9.64 -6.65
CA ASP A 35 -12.20 9.78 -5.32
C ASP A 35 -13.43 8.87 -5.13
N VAL A 36 -13.53 8.29 -3.94
CA VAL A 36 -14.69 7.51 -3.51
C VAL A 36 -15.46 8.31 -2.48
N TYR A 37 -16.75 8.49 -2.73
CA TYR A 37 -17.63 9.22 -1.80
C TYR A 37 -17.78 8.48 -0.47
N ASP A 38 -17.77 9.22 0.64
CA ASP A 38 -17.86 8.68 2.02
C ASP A 38 -16.78 7.63 2.37
N ALA A 39 -15.62 7.70 1.71
CA ALA A 39 -14.52 6.80 2.01
C ALA A 39 -13.86 7.14 3.36
N PRO A 40 -13.42 6.12 4.13
CA PRO A 40 -12.58 6.35 5.30
C PRO A 40 -11.30 7.12 4.96
N PRO A 41 -10.72 7.89 5.90
CA PRO A 41 -9.54 8.73 5.64
C PRO A 41 -8.29 8.00 5.12
N TYR A 42 -8.19 6.69 5.32
CA TYR A 42 -7.06 5.89 4.82
C TYR A 42 -7.22 5.45 3.36
N ILE A 43 -8.37 5.70 2.72
CA ILE A 43 -8.60 5.39 1.31
C ILE A 43 -8.30 6.64 0.49
N GLU A 44 -7.29 6.56 -0.37
CA GLU A 44 -6.93 7.62 -1.33
C GLU A 44 -7.83 7.61 -2.58
N GLY A 45 -8.56 6.52 -2.81
CA GLY A 45 -9.53 6.37 -3.88
C GLY A 45 -9.44 5.00 -4.55
N MET A 46 -9.96 4.90 -5.77
CA MET A 46 -9.84 3.72 -6.63
C MET A 46 -8.94 4.01 -7.82
N ALA A 47 -8.11 3.06 -8.24
CA ALA A 47 -7.25 3.17 -9.40
C ALA A 47 -7.47 2.00 -10.37
N GLN A 48 -7.31 2.28 -11.66
CA GLN A 48 -7.34 1.25 -12.70
C GLN A 48 -6.07 0.39 -12.61
N TRP A 49 -6.25 -0.92 -12.63
CA TRP A 49 -5.20 -1.92 -12.61
C TRP A 49 -5.48 -3.01 -13.65
N GLY A 50 -4.95 -2.81 -14.85
CA GLY A 50 -5.34 -3.65 -15.98
C GLY A 50 -6.83 -3.50 -16.25
N GLU A 51 -7.57 -4.61 -16.16
CA GLU A 51 -9.03 -4.63 -16.37
C GLU A 51 -9.84 -4.42 -15.07
N GLU A 52 -9.17 -4.33 -13.92
CA GLU A 52 -9.82 -4.19 -12.61
C GLU A 52 -9.67 -2.79 -12.04
N MET A 53 -10.51 -2.45 -11.06
CA MET A 53 -10.36 -1.26 -10.22
C MET A 53 -9.94 -1.72 -8.83
N ILE A 54 -8.80 -1.25 -8.35
CA ILE A 54 -8.27 -1.58 -7.02
C ILE A 54 -8.36 -0.37 -6.09
N PRO A 55 -8.60 -0.58 -4.79
CA PRO A 55 -8.47 0.49 -3.82
C PRO A 55 -7.01 0.88 -3.66
N VAL A 56 -6.73 2.18 -3.63
CA VAL A 56 -5.44 2.72 -3.20
C VAL A 56 -5.61 3.21 -1.77
N ILE A 57 -4.78 2.71 -0.87
CA ILE A 57 -4.83 3.05 0.54
C ILE A 57 -3.53 3.72 0.97
N SER A 58 -3.65 4.65 1.91
CA SER A 58 -2.52 5.19 2.65
C SER A 58 -2.41 4.45 3.98
N ILE A 59 -1.24 3.89 4.26
CA ILE A 59 -0.96 3.24 5.54
C ILE A 59 -0.59 4.23 6.65
N ALA A 60 -0.19 5.46 6.30
CA ALA A 60 0.21 6.49 7.26
C ALA A 60 -0.91 6.81 8.28
N PRO A 61 -2.17 7.10 7.86
CA PRO A 61 -3.28 7.32 8.80
C PRO A 61 -3.57 6.10 9.71
N LEU A 62 -3.35 4.89 9.21
CA LEU A 62 -3.57 3.65 9.96
C LEU A 62 -2.52 3.44 11.06
N LEU A 63 -1.32 4.01 10.87
CA LEU A 63 -0.22 3.96 11.83
C LEU A 63 -0.21 5.18 12.77
N GLY A 64 -1.21 6.06 12.68
CA GLY A 64 -1.29 7.29 13.47
C GLY A 64 -0.25 8.34 13.07
N MET A 65 0.20 8.31 11.81
CA MET A 65 1.06 9.33 11.24
C MET A 65 0.20 10.44 10.64
N ASP A 66 0.45 11.68 11.05
CA ASP A 66 -0.20 12.90 10.53
C ASP A 66 0.29 13.27 9.11
#